data_AF-A0AAE0DGL5-F1
#
_entry.id   AF-A0AAE0DGL5-F1
#
_cell.length_a   1.000
_cell.length_b   1.000
_cell.length_c   1.000
_cell.angle_alpha   90.00
_cell.angle_beta   90.00
_cell.angle_gamma   90.00
#
_symmetry.space_group_name_H-M   'P 1'
#
loop_
_entity.id
_entity.type
_entity.pdbx_description
1 polymer ?
#
loop_
_entity_poly.entity_id
_entity_poly.type
_entity_poly.pdbx_seq_one_letter_code
_entity_poly.pdbx_strand_id
1 'polypeptide(L)'
;MLTDLFKGLQPPSQHNTFGSLRQGSAPRRSLPMTESSQSGLLQGLTVSRWKSRASVKWIVLVAIIASGLVWLRFVQHATASSVIQSLRPGTMTKPEGFKIIGLLFYGRRSTIEILECYLRKNLVSHGGYLDEIHFVINTHNEEDLGWLSEMVKQVEDYKWVDISDGVIQDFNRIYNETIEYDHMYVKLDDDLVWMSPNAVPTLVHTLMDHPEAFAVIAALINSATLGWVQYRLGAVHSYLPEPEPPFQPNKDAYGPKAWRASALPTYKLEIGGKVEDFPNTEKSGAAEHAPVGSIGAAPYANHRWLPLRDESLLPETPIAHTEYLPDGQGWKRWAIGAQQHYSLLENLENDQLHKYYIGEDGIWNMRYDRTNVNLLAIWGNDILDNLPFEGADDEQLISVELPRKHRRRKQRLTTQLSNRLLTMPSENLVQTHALTAHFSFAVQPEMYDTDLLSRYRAYANEMVCSSNNQIPIR
;
A
#
# COMPACT_ATOMS: atom_id res chain seq x y z
N MET A 1 -0.29 -0.88 49.84
CA MET A 1 -0.77 -2.15 50.43
C MET A 1 -0.82 -3.14 49.28
N LEU A 2 -0.01 -4.20 49.37
CA LEU A 2 0.15 -5.33 48.45
C LEU A 2 0.96 -5.12 47.15
N THR A 3 2.26 -5.35 47.33
CA THR A 3 3.21 -5.95 46.39
C THR A 3 2.89 -7.43 46.11
N ASP A 4 3.61 -7.99 45.13
CA ASP A 4 3.93 -9.40 44.91
C ASP A 4 2.92 -10.25 44.13
N LEU A 5 3.26 -10.53 42.86
CA LEU A 5 3.16 -11.89 42.29
C LEU A 5 3.93 -11.98 40.96
N PHE A 6 4.70 -13.07 40.85
CA PHE A 6 5.40 -13.63 39.68
C PHE A 6 6.85 -13.20 39.42
N LYS A 7 7.74 -13.76 40.25
CA LYS A 7 9.04 -14.30 39.83
C LYS A 7 8.91 -15.80 39.57
N GLY A 8 9.61 -16.27 38.54
CA GLY A 8 10.17 -17.63 38.52
C GLY A 8 9.79 -18.42 37.29
N LEU A 9 10.76 -18.59 36.37
CA LEU A 9 11.11 -19.84 35.69
C LEU A 9 12.38 -19.60 34.87
N GLN A 10 13.52 -20.10 35.35
CA GLN A 10 14.76 -20.26 34.57
C GLN A 10 14.67 -21.52 33.72
N PRO A 11 15.26 -21.56 32.51
CA PRO A 11 15.51 -22.82 31.81
C PRO A 11 16.89 -23.41 32.17
N PRO A 12 17.04 -24.74 32.14
CA PRO A 12 18.31 -25.41 32.46
C PRO A 12 19.27 -25.43 31.27
N SER A 13 20.55 -25.35 31.60
CA SER A 13 21.69 -25.63 30.75
C SER A 13 21.78 -27.12 30.39
N GLN A 14 22.11 -27.42 29.13
CA GLN A 14 22.71 -28.69 28.77
C GLN A 14 23.95 -28.48 27.89
N HIS A 15 25.08 -28.85 28.46
CA HIS A 15 26.27 -29.28 27.74
C HIS A 15 25.95 -30.54 26.94
N ASN A 16 26.43 -30.61 25.69
CA ASN A 16 26.92 -31.86 25.14
C ASN A 16 28.06 -31.59 24.14
N THR A 17 29.24 -32.01 24.58
CA THR A 17 30.44 -32.31 23.82
C THR A 17 30.22 -33.52 22.91
N PHE A 18 30.58 -33.43 21.63
CA PHE A 18 31.13 -34.58 20.88
C PHE A 18 32.07 -34.05 19.79
N GLY A 19 33.34 -34.43 19.89
CA GLY A 19 34.37 -34.10 18.91
C GLY A 19 34.38 -35.08 17.74
N SER A 20 35.00 -34.68 16.63
CA SER A 20 35.55 -35.58 15.62
C SER A 20 36.46 -34.86 14.64
N LEU A 21 37.77 -35.10 14.84
CA LEU A 21 38.79 -35.44 13.84
C LEU A 21 39.34 -34.40 12.84
N ARG A 22 40.68 -34.38 12.88
CA ARG A 22 41.68 -33.70 12.06
C ARG A 22 41.91 -34.39 10.71
N GLN A 23 42.45 -33.56 9.79
CA GLN A 23 43.54 -33.82 8.84
C GLN A 23 43.34 -34.83 7.69
N GLY A 24 43.69 -34.37 6.48
CA GLY A 24 43.91 -35.24 5.32
C GLY A 24 44.22 -34.46 4.05
N SER A 25 45.48 -34.08 3.90
CA SER A 25 46.08 -33.38 2.75
C SER A 25 46.39 -34.29 1.55
N ALA A 26 46.43 -33.65 0.36
CA ALA A 26 47.38 -33.89 -0.75
C ALA A 26 46.93 -34.82 -1.92
N PRO A 27 47.67 -34.88 -3.06
CA PRO A 27 47.36 -34.09 -4.26
C PRO A 27 47.45 -34.92 -5.58
N ARG A 28 47.18 -34.32 -6.76
CA ARG A 28 47.56 -34.77 -8.14
C ARG A 28 46.94 -33.79 -9.15
N ARG A 29 47.49 -33.43 -10.31
CA ARG A 29 48.78 -33.63 -10.98
C ARG A 29 48.83 -32.59 -12.13
N SER A 30 49.95 -31.91 -12.28
CA SER A 30 50.49 -31.33 -13.53
C SER A 30 50.51 -32.37 -14.66
N LEU A 31 50.49 -32.14 -15.98
CA LEU A 31 50.85 -31.12 -17.00
C LEU A 31 50.40 -31.77 -18.37
N PRO A 32 50.65 -31.24 -19.59
CA PRO A 32 50.99 -29.88 -20.02
C PRO A 32 50.15 -29.35 -21.22
N MET A 33 50.30 -28.04 -21.45
CA MET A 33 50.09 -27.35 -22.73
C MET A 33 51.09 -27.80 -23.79
N THR A 34 50.70 -27.74 -25.06
CA THR A 34 51.63 -27.53 -26.19
C THR A 34 51.16 -26.36 -27.04
N GLU A 35 52.08 -25.44 -27.27
CA GLU A 35 52.04 -24.28 -28.14
C GLU A 35 52.02 -24.69 -29.63
N SER A 36 51.22 -23.99 -30.43
CA SER A 36 51.60 -23.05 -31.50
C SER A 36 52.42 -23.62 -32.67
N SER A 37 51.91 -23.43 -33.90
CA SER A 37 52.69 -22.88 -35.01
C SER A 37 51.76 -22.39 -36.14
N GLN A 38 52.24 -21.37 -36.84
CA GLN A 38 51.53 -20.50 -37.76
C GLN A 38 51.54 -20.99 -39.22
N SER A 39 50.60 -20.44 -40.00
CA SER A 39 50.72 -19.94 -41.38
C SER A 39 50.81 -20.92 -42.57
N GLY A 40 50.03 -20.64 -43.62
CA GLY A 40 50.30 -21.14 -44.98
C GLY A 40 49.12 -21.28 -45.93
N LEU A 41 48.75 -20.17 -46.60
CA LEU A 41 48.33 -20.05 -48.00
C LEU A 41 47.25 -20.95 -48.67
N LEU A 42 46.23 -20.24 -49.15
CA LEU A 42 45.35 -20.43 -50.32
C LEU A 42 45.78 -21.45 -51.39
N GLN A 43 44.89 -22.39 -51.74
CA GLN A 43 44.20 -22.52 -53.04
C GLN A 43 43.53 -23.90 -53.16
N GLY A 44 42.28 -23.94 -53.62
CA GLY A 44 41.62 -25.22 -53.95
C GLY A 44 40.10 -25.15 -53.91
N LEU A 45 39.50 -24.50 -54.91
CA LEU A 45 38.07 -24.59 -55.20
C LEU A 45 37.71 -26.02 -55.63
N THR A 46 36.93 -26.73 -54.81
CA THR A 46 35.97 -27.73 -55.29
C THR A 46 34.66 -27.58 -54.54
N VAL A 47 33.69 -26.96 -55.20
CA VAL A 47 32.31 -26.79 -54.74
C VAL A 47 31.62 -28.15 -54.74
N SER A 48 31.52 -28.76 -53.56
CA SER A 48 30.60 -29.87 -53.31
C SER A 48 29.23 -29.30 -52.95
N ARG A 49 28.37 -29.18 -53.96
CA ARG A 49 26.93 -28.99 -53.79
C ARG A 49 26.40 -30.20 -53.04
N TRP A 50 26.15 -30.11 -51.73
CA TRP A 50 25.18 -30.95 -50.99
C TRP A 50 25.10 -30.42 -49.55
N LYS A 51 24.25 -29.42 -49.31
CA LYS A 51 23.63 -29.00 -48.02
C LYS A 51 22.94 -27.64 -48.18
N SER A 52 21.76 -27.60 -48.82
CA SER A 52 20.93 -26.38 -48.81
C SER A 52 19.47 -26.62 -48.38
N ARG A 53 19.07 -27.87 -48.09
CA ARG A 53 17.70 -28.15 -47.64
C ARG A 53 17.54 -28.22 -46.12
N ALA A 54 18.58 -28.60 -45.37
CA ALA A 54 18.51 -28.66 -43.91
C ALA A 54 18.59 -27.26 -43.26
N SER A 55 19.44 -26.38 -43.78
CA SER A 55 19.66 -25.03 -43.25
C SER A 55 18.44 -24.13 -43.43
N VAL A 56 17.73 -24.25 -44.55
CA VAL A 56 16.49 -23.50 -44.81
C VAL A 56 15.36 -23.97 -43.89
N LYS A 57 15.25 -25.28 -43.64
CA LYS A 57 14.25 -25.82 -42.71
C LYS A 57 14.47 -25.34 -41.27
N TRP A 58 15.74 -25.24 -40.84
CA TRP A 58 16.09 -24.70 -39.53
C TRP A 58 15.79 -23.21 -39.40
N ILE A 59 16.08 -22.41 -40.42
CA ILE A 59 15.76 -20.97 -40.43
C ILE A 59 14.24 -20.75 -40.38
N VAL A 60 13.47 -21.53 -41.15
CA VAL A 60 12.00 -21.45 -41.13
C VAL A 60 11.43 -21.87 -39.78
N LEU A 61 11.96 -22.91 -39.15
CA LEU A 61 11.53 -23.36 -37.83
C LEU A 61 11.80 -22.30 -36.74
N VAL A 62 12.99 -21.69 -36.75
CA VAL A 62 13.35 -20.61 -35.81
C VAL A 62 12.46 -19.38 -36.04
N ALA A 63 12.16 -19.03 -37.29
CA ALA A 63 11.27 -17.92 -37.60
C ALA A 63 9.82 -18.19 -37.12
N ILE A 64 9.32 -19.42 -37.25
CA ILE A 64 7.98 -19.80 -36.75
C ILE A 64 7.93 -19.75 -35.22
N ILE A 65 8.97 -20.23 -34.52
CA ILE A 65 9.03 -20.17 -33.05
C ILE A 65 9.12 -18.72 -32.59
N ALA A 66 9.96 -17.89 -33.22
CA ALA A 66 10.06 -16.48 -32.91
C ALA A 66 8.74 -15.74 -33.16
N SER A 67 8.05 -16.05 -34.26
CA SER A 67 6.72 -15.50 -34.57
C SER A 67 5.66 -15.96 -33.56
N GLY A 68 5.72 -17.21 -33.13
CA GLY A 68 4.84 -17.76 -32.10
C GLY A 68 5.07 -17.13 -30.73
N LEU A 69 6.33 -16.83 -30.37
CA LEU A 69 6.67 -16.12 -29.13
C LEU A 69 6.27 -14.64 -29.18
N VAL A 70 6.41 -13.98 -30.32
CA VAL A 70 5.90 -12.62 -30.53
C VAL A 70 4.38 -12.60 -30.46
N TRP A 71 3.71 -13.58 -31.08
CA TRP A 71 2.25 -13.73 -31.01
C TRP A 71 1.77 -14.05 -29.60
N LEU A 72 2.48 -14.90 -28.84
CA LEU A 72 2.19 -15.16 -27.42
C LEU A 72 2.34 -13.90 -26.57
N ARG A 73 3.40 -13.11 -26.79
CA ARG A 73 3.56 -11.81 -26.11
C ARG A 73 2.48 -10.81 -26.51
N PHE A 74 2.05 -10.83 -27.77
CA PHE A 74 0.98 -9.97 -28.27
C PHE A 74 -0.38 -10.38 -27.71
N VAL A 75 -0.66 -11.68 -27.60
CA VAL A 75 -1.87 -12.23 -26.97
C VAL A 75 -1.85 -11.96 -25.47
N GLN A 76 -0.72 -12.12 -24.78
CA GLN A 76 -0.58 -11.74 -23.36
C GLN A 76 -0.77 -10.24 -23.13
N HIS A 77 -0.25 -9.38 -24.02
CA HIS A 77 -0.52 -7.94 -24.00
C HIS A 77 -1.97 -7.60 -24.34
N ALA A 78 -2.61 -8.33 -25.24
CA ALA A 78 -4.00 -8.13 -25.62
C ALA A 78 -4.98 -8.58 -24.53
N THR A 79 -4.68 -9.68 -23.81
CA THR A 79 -5.46 -10.14 -22.66
C THR A 79 -5.26 -9.24 -21.44
N ALA A 80 -4.03 -8.74 -21.22
CA ALA A 80 -3.78 -7.70 -20.22
C ALA A 80 -4.51 -6.40 -20.61
N SER A 81 -4.51 -6.02 -21.89
CA SER A 81 -5.28 -4.87 -22.38
C SER A 81 -6.78 -5.05 -22.23
N SER A 82 -7.33 -6.25 -22.39
CA SER A 82 -8.78 -6.47 -22.22
C SER A 82 -9.22 -6.40 -20.75
N VAL A 83 -8.37 -6.85 -19.81
CA VAL A 83 -8.60 -6.69 -18.36
C VAL A 83 -8.41 -5.22 -17.93
N ILE A 84 -7.43 -4.52 -18.52
CA ILE A 84 -7.26 -3.07 -18.34
C ILE A 84 -8.42 -2.28 -18.98
N GLN A 85 -9.02 -2.80 -20.06
CA GLN A 85 -10.13 -2.14 -20.76
C GLN A 85 -11.47 -2.28 -20.01
N SER A 86 -11.66 -3.32 -19.19
CA SER A 86 -12.81 -3.42 -18.27
C SER A 86 -12.69 -2.55 -17.02
N LEU A 87 -11.51 -2.00 -16.74
CA LEU A 87 -11.26 -1.04 -15.65
C LEU A 87 -11.26 0.42 -16.12
N ARG A 88 -11.72 0.69 -17.35
CA ARG A 88 -11.90 2.08 -17.80
C ARG A 88 -13.05 2.74 -17.01
N PRO A 89 -12.90 4.00 -16.56
CA PRO A 89 -13.93 4.78 -15.85
C PRO A 89 -15.26 5.03 -16.61
N GLY A 90 -15.52 4.34 -17.73
CA GLY A 90 -16.66 4.58 -18.62
C GLY A 90 -17.82 3.59 -18.49
N THR A 91 -17.78 2.60 -17.59
CA THR A 91 -18.82 1.56 -17.50
C THR A 91 -19.49 1.42 -16.14
N MET A 92 -18.93 2.01 -15.08
CA MET A 92 -19.52 1.96 -13.74
C MET A 92 -20.38 3.21 -13.52
N THR A 93 -21.68 3.00 -13.26
CA THR A 93 -22.63 4.05 -12.86
C THR A 93 -22.99 3.91 -11.39
N LYS A 94 -23.27 5.02 -10.71
CA LYS A 94 -23.75 5.00 -9.33
C LYS A 94 -25.03 4.14 -9.26
N PRO A 95 -25.12 3.18 -8.32
CA PRO A 95 -26.35 2.42 -8.13
C PRO A 95 -27.49 3.29 -7.58
N GLU A 96 -28.71 2.94 -7.94
CA GLU A 96 -29.94 3.62 -7.48
C GLU A 96 -30.59 2.87 -6.32
N GLY A 97 -31.50 3.54 -5.59
CA GLY A 97 -32.34 2.94 -4.57
C GLY A 97 -31.84 3.09 -3.12
N PHE A 98 -30.63 3.61 -2.91
CA PHE A 98 -30.07 3.92 -1.60
C PHE A 98 -29.08 5.09 -1.68
N LYS A 99 -28.77 5.70 -0.53
CA LYS A 99 -27.69 6.68 -0.42
C LYS A 99 -26.34 5.99 -0.20
N ILE A 100 -25.30 6.56 -0.78
CA ILE A 100 -23.90 6.23 -0.50
C ILE A 100 -23.30 7.42 0.24
N ILE A 101 -22.94 7.23 1.50
CA ILE A 101 -22.50 8.32 2.39
C ILE A 101 -21.02 8.12 2.71
N GLY A 102 -20.19 9.15 2.47
CA GLY A 102 -18.82 9.17 2.94
C GLY A 102 -18.79 9.49 4.43
N LEU A 103 -18.32 8.58 5.27
CA LEU A 103 -18.18 8.80 6.72
C LEU A 103 -16.72 9.07 7.05
N LEU A 104 -16.36 10.34 7.21
CA LEU A 104 -14.98 10.79 7.41
C LEU A 104 -14.69 11.10 8.88
N PHE A 105 -13.66 10.48 9.43
CA PHE A 105 -13.24 10.65 10.83
C PHE A 105 -12.22 11.79 10.92
N TYR A 106 -12.68 13.01 11.20
CA TYR A 106 -11.89 14.24 11.10
C TYR A 106 -11.05 14.51 12.35
N GLY A 107 -9.72 14.34 12.24
CA GLY A 107 -8.76 14.67 13.32
C GLY A 107 -7.75 15.76 12.95
N ARG A 108 -7.27 15.78 11.70
CA ARG A 108 -6.11 16.59 11.25
C ARG A 108 -6.41 17.36 9.97
N ARG A 109 -6.26 18.68 10.02
CA ARG A 109 -6.40 19.53 8.82
C ARG A 109 -5.33 19.28 7.76
N SER A 110 -4.09 18.96 8.16
CA SER A 110 -2.91 18.89 7.26
C SER A 110 -3.02 17.83 6.17
N THR A 111 -3.76 16.76 6.42
CA THR A 111 -4.06 15.69 5.47
C THR A 111 -5.41 15.89 4.80
N ILE A 112 -6.41 16.41 5.53
CA ILE A 112 -7.74 16.70 4.97
C ILE A 112 -7.70 17.77 3.88
N GLU A 113 -6.83 18.78 3.97
CA GLU A 113 -6.65 19.76 2.90
C GLU A 113 -6.22 19.09 1.57
N ILE A 114 -5.55 17.93 1.63
CA ILE A 114 -5.20 17.12 0.46
C ILE A 114 -6.39 16.26 0.03
N LEU A 115 -7.03 15.58 0.98
CA LEU A 115 -8.12 14.64 0.73
C LEU A 115 -9.35 15.34 0.12
N GLU A 116 -9.59 16.60 0.47
CA GLU A 116 -10.73 17.43 0.02
C GLU A 116 -10.93 17.40 -1.50
N CYS A 117 -9.85 17.48 -2.28
CA CYS A 117 -9.91 17.44 -3.73
C CYS A 117 -10.45 16.10 -4.26
N TYR A 118 -10.15 15.00 -3.57
CA TYR A 118 -10.69 13.66 -3.89
C TYR A 118 -12.13 13.51 -3.42
N LEU A 119 -12.47 14.04 -2.23
CA LEU A 119 -13.83 14.02 -1.69
C LEU A 119 -14.80 14.72 -2.64
N ARG A 120 -14.46 15.94 -3.09
CA ARG A 120 -15.29 16.68 -4.06
C ARG A 120 -15.53 15.92 -5.34
N LYS A 121 -14.47 15.33 -5.92
CA LYS A 121 -14.60 14.53 -7.16
C LYS A 121 -15.48 13.31 -6.98
N ASN A 122 -15.56 12.77 -5.76
CA ASN A 122 -16.40 11.64 -5.46
C ASN A 122 -17.84 12.02 -5.07
N LEU A 123 -18.20 13.31 -4.97
CA LEU A 123 -19.59 13.73 -4.79
C LEU A 123 -20.42 13.52 -6.06
N VAL A 124 -21.69 13.13 -5.90
CA VAL A 124 -22.65 13.01 -7.01
C VAL A 124 -22.78 14.32 -7.80
N SER A 125 -22.76 15.47 -7.11
CA SER A 125 -22.77 16.81 -7.73
C SER A 125 -21.61 17.05 -8.69
N HIS A 126 -20.56 16.24 -8.62
CA HIS A 126 -19.36 16.28 -9.47
C HIS A 126 -19.16 14.99 -10.30
N GLY A 127 -20.20 14.16 -10.44
CA GLY A 127 -20.16 12.92 -11.22
C GLY A 127 -19.58 11.71 -10.47
N GLY A 128 -19.37 11.83 -9.17
CA GLY A 128 -18.96 10.74 -8.28
C GLY A 128 -20.13 9.92 -7.72
N TYR A 129 -19.87 9.19 -6.63
CA TYR A 129 -20.79 8.21 -6.05
C TYR A 129 -21.35 8.62 -4.69
N LEU A 130 -20.68 9.50 -3.96
CA LEU A 130 -21.08 9.92 -2.62
C LEU A 130 -22.19 10.97 -2.70
N ASP A 131 -23.36 10.65 -2.17
CA ASP A 131 -24.47 11.59 -2.07
C ASP A 131 -24.16 12.69 -1.04
N GLU A 132 -23.52 12.30 0.06
CA GLU A 132 -23.15 13.19 1.16
C GLU A 132 -21.80 12.78 1.74
N ILE A 133 -21.11 13.72 2.39
CA ILE A 133 -19.90 13.45 3.18
C ILE A 133 -20.08 14.00 4.58
N HIS A 134 -20.08 13.09 5.54
CA HIS A 134 -20.28 13.34 6.96
C HIS A 134 -18.91 13.42 7.64
N PHE A 135 -18.56 14.60 8.12
CA PHE A 135 -17.34 14.82 8.91
C PHE A 135 -17.65 14.59 10.38
N VAL A 136 -17.26 13.42 10.88
CA VAL A 136 -17.32 13.04 12.29
C VAL A 136 -16.17 13.69 13.03
N ILE A 137 -16.47 14.59 13.95
CA ILE A 137 -15.45 15.38 14.64
C ILE A 137 -14.69 14.53 15.67
N ASN A 138 -13.37 14.43 15.50
CA ASN A 138 -12.46 13.73 16.42
C ASN A 138 -11.22 14.57 16.76
N THR A 139 -11.40 15.87 16.99
CA THR A 139 -10.33 16.80 17.40
C THR A 139 -10.87 17.91 18.29
N HIS A 140 -10.00 18.45 19.13
CA HIS A 140 -10.27 19.63 19.95
C HIS A 140 -9.49 20.87 19.46
N ASN A 141 -8.78 20.76 18.34
CA ASN A 141 -8.05 21.89 17.79
C ASN A 141 -9.03 22.93 17.20
N GLU A 142 -9.18 24.06 17.88
CA GLU A 142 -10.10 25.13 17.48
C GLU A 142 -9.82 25.71 16.09
N GLU A 143 -8.55 25.78 15.67
CA GLU A 143 -8.19 26.25 14.32
C GLU A 143 -8.67 25.28 13.25
N ASP A 144 -8.47 23.98 13.49
CA ASP A 144 -8.89 22.93 12.57
C ASP A 144 -10.42 22.82 12.50
N LEU A 145 -11.12 23.02 13.62
CA LEU A 145 -12.58 23.07 13.68
C LEU A 145 -13.14 24.30 12.97
N GLY A 146 -12.50 25.47 13.13
CA GLY A 146 -12.86 26.69 12.43
C GLY A 146 -12.75 26.53 10.91
N TRP A 147 -11.64 25.97 10.45
CA TRP A 147 -11.42 25.68 9.04
C TRP A 147 -12.45 24.69 8.47
N LEU A 148 -12.73 23.59 9.18
CA LEU A 148 -13.76 22.63 8.75
C LEU A 148 -15.15 23.28 8.70
N SER A 149 -15.49 24.13 9.67
CA SER A 149 -16.78 24.82 9.72
C SER A 149 -16.99 25.71 8.50
N GLU A 150 -15.95 26.43 8.08
CA GLU A 150 -15.98 27.22 6.84
C GLU A 150 -16.15 26.34 5.61
N MET A 151 -15.41 25.23 5.51
CA MET A 151 -15.48 24.31 4.39
C MET A 151 -16.87 23.66 4.26
N VAL A 152 -17.44 23.14 5.35
CA VAL A 152 -18.77 22.52 5.36
C VAL A 152 -19.86 23.51 4.94
N LYS A 153 -19.76 24.79 5.31
CA LYS A 153 -20.72 25.83 4.86
C LYS A 153 -20.66 26.12 3.37
N GLN A 154 -19.53 25.86 2.72
CA GLN A 154 -19.32 26.13 1.30
C GLN A 154 -19.76 25.00 0.38
N VAL A 155 -19.97 23.79 0.92
CA VAL A 155 -20.32 22.59 0.13
C VAL A 155 -21.60 21.99 0.68
N GLU A 156 -22.68 22.09 -0.09
CA GLU A 156 -24.03 21.66 0.34
C GLU A 156 -24.08 20.18 0.78
N ASP A 157 -23.33 19.33 0.09
CA ASP A 157 -23.27 17.88 0.33
C ASP A 157 -22.40 17.49 1.54
N TYR A 158 -21.69 18.46 2.15
CA TYR A 158 -20.90 18.22 3.36
C TYR A 158 -21.75 18.43 4.61
N LYS A 159 -21.63 17.50 5.57
CA LYS A 159 -22.34 17.52 6.84
C LYS A 159 -21.35 17.51 7.99
N TRP A 160 -21.59 18.41 8.94
CA TRP A 160 -20.89 18.40 10.23
C TRP A 160 -21.60 17.45 11.16
N VAL A 161 -20.88 16.48 11.72
CA VAL A 161 -21.42 15.49 12.66
C VAL A 161 -20.68 15.61 13.97
N ASP A 162 -21.34 16.24 14.94
CA ASP A 162 -20.82 16.38 16.30
C ASP A 162 -21.32 15.22 17.17
N ILE A 163 -20.37 14.50 17.77
CA ILE A 163 -20.63 13.39 18.69
C ILE A 163 -20.15 13.86 20.06
N SER A 164 -20.72 14.97 20.54
CA SER A 164 -20.26 15.66 21.74
C SER A 164 -20.52 14.82 23.00
N ASP A 165 -19.46 14.23 23.56
CA ASP A 165 -19.04 14.24 24.99
C ASP A 165 -17.55 13.82 25.12
N GLY A 166 -16.63 14.51 24.41
CA GLY A 166 -15.17 14.30 24.49
C GLY A 166 -14.54 13.64 23.26
N VAL A 167 -13.22 13.39 23.30
CA VAL A 167 -12.49 12.60 22.27
C VAL A 167 -13.16 11.23 22.16
N ILE A 168 -13.47 10.81 20.93
CA ILE A 168 -14.22 9.57 20.73
C ILE A 168 -13.34 8.38 21.11
N GLN A 169 -13.54 7.86 22.32
CA GLN A 169 -12.95 6.59 22.76
C GLN A 169 -13.87 5.40 22.49
N ASP A 170 -15.12 5.66 22.08
CA ASP A 170 -16.13 4.64 21.83
C ASP A 170 -16.67 4.73 20.40
N PHE A 171 -16.10 3.90 19.52
CA PHE A 171 -16.56 3.76 18.14
C PHE A 171 -18.02 3.30 18.04
N ASN A 172 -18.58 2.63 19.05
CA ASN A 172 -20.01 2.27 19.04
C ASN A 172 -20.88 3.50 18.90
N ARG A 173 -20.53 4.56 19.64
CA ARG A 173 -21.28 5.79 19.64
C ARG A 173 -21.30 6.42 18.25
N ILE A 174 -20.15 6.42 17.57
CA ILE A 174 -20.05 6.89 16.18
C ILE A 174 -21.04 6.15 15.30
N TYR A 175 -20.92 4.84 15.24
CA TYR A 175 -21.77 4.09 14.31
C TYR A 175 -23.25 4.15 14.72
N ASN A 176 -23.56 4.14 16.02
CA ASN A 176 -24.93 4.21 16.49
C ASN A 176 -25.62 5.56 16.22
N GLU A 177 -24.86 6.67 16.23
CA GLU A 177 -25.41 8.02 16.04
C GLU A 177 -25.34 8.50 14.58
N THR A 178 -24.53 7.86 13.72
CA THR A 178 -24.27 8.33 12.34
C THR A 178 -24.77 7.38 11.25
N ILE A 179 -24.99 6.12 11.58
CA ILE A 179 -25.42 5.10 10.61
C ILE A 179 -26.94 4.94 10.64
N GLU A 180 -27.53 4.91 9.45
CA GLU A 180 -28.93 4.62 9.20
C GLU A 180 -29.06 3.30 8.43
N TYR A 181 -30.23 2.67 8.55
CA TYR A 181 -30.58 1.50 7.74
C TYR A 181 -30.76 1.90 6.27
N ASP A 182 -30.57 0.92 5.39
CA ASP A 182 -30.81 0.97 3.95
C ASP A 182 -29.90 1.95 3.19
N HIS A 183 -28.74 2.26 3.77
CA HIS A 183 -27.68 3.08 3.18
C HIS A 183 -26.34 2.35 3.18
N MET A 184 -25.50 2.69 2.21
CA MET A 184 -24.12 2.21 2.13
C MET A 184 -23.19 3.32 2.63
N TYR A 185 -22.19 2.95 3.43
CA TYR A 185 -21.22 3.87 3.99
C TYR A 185 -19.85 3.58 3.43
N VAL A 186 -19.16 4.63 2.99
CA VAL A 186 -17.74 4.60 2.65
C VAL A 186 -17.00 5.26 3.80
N LYS A 187 -16.38 4.48 4.69
CA LYS A 187 -15.56 5.01 5.79
C LYS A 187 -14.27 5.57 5.22
N LEU A 188 -13.86 6.75 5.67
CA LEU A 188 -12.58 7.39 5.36
C LEU A 188 -11.92 7.89 6.65
N ASP A 189 -10.64 7.59 6.83
CA ASP A 189 -9.84 8.25 7.87
C ASP A 189 -9.25 9.55 7.35
N ASP A 190 -8.87 10.43 8.27
CA ASP A 190 -8.34 11.75 7.94
C ASP A 190 -6.91 11.75 7.39
N ASP A 191 -6.17 10.64 7.47
CA ASP A 191 -4.81 10.50 6.96
C ASP A 191 -4.67 9.82 5.60
N LEU A 192 -5.74 9.78 4.83
CA LEU A 192 -5.65 9.44 3.42
C LEU A 192 -5.11 10.64 2.63
N VAL A 193 -3.96 10.47 1.97
CA VAL A 193 -3.27 11.53 1.22
C VAL A 193 -3.32 11.35 -0.30
N TRP A 194 -3.81 10.19 -0.75
CA TRP A 194 -4.06 9.91 -2.16
C TRP A 194 -5.09 8.81 -2.31
N MET A 195 -5.95 8.90 -3.33
CA MET A 195 -6.95 7.89 -3.65
C MET A 195 -7.00 7.71 -5.17
N SER A 196 -7.04 6.45 -5.63
CA SER A 196 -7.25 6.15 -7.04
C SER A 196 -8.60 6.71 -7.52
N PRO A 197 -8.70 7.25 -8.76
CA PRO A 197 -9.92 7.90 -9.23
C PRO A 197 -11.18 7.03 -9.19
N ASN A 198 -11.02 5.71 -9.30
CA ASN A 198 -12.09 4.72 -9.29
C ASN A 198 -12.24 3.99 -7.94
N ALA A 199 -11.54 4.40 -6.87
CA ALA A 199 -11.57 3.68 -5.59
C ALA A 199 -13.00 3.51 -5.06
N VAL A 200 -13.73 4.61 -4.87
CA VAL A 200 -15.09 4.58 -4.33
C VAL A 200 -16.04 3.77 -5.24
N PRO A 201 -16.13 4.02 -6.56
CA PRO A 201 -16.93 3.17 -7.45
C PRO A 201 -16.59 1.68 -7.35
N THR A 202 -15.30 1.34 -7.32
CA THR A 202 -14.85 -0.06 -7.29
C THR A 202 -15.23 -0.73 -5.96
N LEU A 203 -15.09 -0.03 -4.82
CA LEU A 203 -15.51 -0.55 -3.52
C LEU A 203 -17.02 -0.80 -3.46
N VAL A 204 -17.82 0.15 -3.94
CA VAL A 204 -19.29 0.06 -3.96
C VAL A 204 -19.74 -1.12 -4.81
N HIS A 205 -19.26 -1.20 -6.06
CA HIS A 205 -19.63 -2.29 -6.97
C HIS A 205 -19.16 -3.64 -6.46
N THR A 206 -17.93 -3.73 -5.93
CA THR A 206 -17.44 -4.99 -5.33
C THR A 206 -18.32 -5.43 -4.17
N LEU A 207 -18.78 -4.53 -3.30
CA LEU A 207 -19.63 -4.90 -2.17
C LEU A 207 -21.03 -5.35 -2.64
N MET A 208 -21.54 -4.77 -3.73
CA MET A 208 -22.80 -5.20 -4.34
C MET A 208 -22.68 -6.58 -5.00
N ASP A 209 -21.56 -6.84 -5.67
CA ASP A 209 -21.29 -8.11 -6.35
C ASP A 209 -20.96 -9.24 -5.36
N HIS A 210 -20.52 -8.88 -4.15
CA HIS A 210 -20.20 -9.78 -3.05
C HIS A 210 -21.06 -9.52 -1.80
N PRO A 211 -22.39 -9.77 -1.87
CA PRO A 211 -23.31 -9.54 -0.75
C PRO A 211 -23.06 -10.45 0.47
N GLU A 212 -22.20 -11.46 0.33
CA GLU A 212 -21.70 -12.25 1.45
C GLU A 212 -20.69 -11.51 2.31
N ALA A 213 -19.89 -10.62 1.70
CA ALA A 213 -18.80 -9.93 2.37
C ALA A 213 -19.36 -9.02 3.47
N PHE A 214 -18.61 -8.88 4.57
CA PHE A 214 -19.01 -7.94 5.61
C PHE A 214 -18.68 -6.49 5.20
N ALA A 215 -17.48 -6.28 4.68
CA ALA A 215 -17.04 -5.03 4.09
C ALA A 215 -16.06 -5.29 2.95
N VAL A 216 -15.91 -4.29 2.08
CA VAL A 216 -14.85 -4.24 1.06
C VAL A 216 -13.91 -3.10 1.39
N ILE A 217 -12.65 -3.42 1.61
CA ILE A 217 -11.58 -2.51 2.05
C ILE A 217 -10.71 -2.16 0.83
N ALA A 218 -10.26 -0.92 0.72
CA ALA A 218 -9.28 -0.53 -0.27
C ALA A 218 -7.91 -1.19 -0.01
N ALA A 219 -7.09 -1.37 -1.04
CA ALA A 219 -5.70 -1.73 -0.84
C ALA A 219 -4.88 -0.47 -0.49
N LEU A 220 -4.28 -0.48 0.70
CA LEU A 220 -3.54 0.65 1.25
C LEU A 220 -2.05 0.59 0.90
N ILE A 221 -1.50 1.71 0.48
CA ILE A 221 -0.07 2.00 0.56
C ILE A 221 0.25 2.41 2.00
N ASN A 222 1.43 2.01 2.51
CA ASN A 222 1.77 2.06 3.93
C ASN A 222 0.76 1.26 4.78
N SER A 223 0.49 0.03 4.33
CA SER A 223 -0.28 -0.96 5.07
C SER A 223 0.65 -1.87 5.87
N ALA A 224 0.23 -2.22 7.08
CA ALA A 224 0.97 -3.13 7.95
C ALA A 224 1.17 -4.52 7.32
N THR A 225 0.15 -5.03 6.60
CA THR A 225 0.15 -6.38 6.01
C THR A 225 0.40 -6.36 4.51
N LEU A 226 -0.29 -5.48 3.77
CA LEU A 226 -0.19 -5.45 2.31
C LEU A 226 1.14 -4.89 1.82
N GLY A 227 1.86 -4.11 2.65
CA GLY A 227 3.18 -3.59 2.28
C GLY A 227 4.17 -4.70 1.90
N TRP A 228 4.12 -5.82 2.61
CA TRP A 228 4.92 -7.00 2.26
C TRP A 228 4.54 -7.60 0.92
N VAL A 229 3.24 -7.70 0.62
CA VAL A 229 2.78 -8.25 -0.66
C VAL A 229 3.17 -7.33 -1.81
N GLN A 230 2.95 -6.03 -1.66
CA GLN A 230 3.31 -5.01 -2.66
C GLN A 230 4.81 -5.00 -2.96
N TYR A 231 5.64 -5.18 -1.92
CA TYR A 231 7.09 -5.35 -2.09
C TYR A 231 7.41 -6.59 -2.94
N ARG A 232 6.81 -7.75 -2.62
CA ARG A 232 7.06 -9.00 -3.37
C ARG A 232 6.54 -9.00 -4.80
N LEU A 233 5.59 -8.12 -5.12
CA LEU A 233 5.07 -7.91 -6.48
C LEU A 233 5.89 -6.91 -7.29
N GLY A 234 6.93 -6.30 -6.71
CA GLY A 234 7.78 -5.33 -7.39
C GLY A 234 7.16 -3.93 -7.52
N ALA A 235 6.19 -3.61 -6.64
CA ALA A 235 5.58 -2.28 -6.56
C ALA A 235 6.41 -1.28 -5.73
N VAL A 236 7.33 -1.76 -4.90
CA VAL A 236 8.21 -0.91 -4.08
C VAL A 236 9.60 -0.82 -4.71
N HIS A 237 10.14 0.39 -4.78
CA HIS A 237 11.40 0.75 -5.43
C HIS A 237 12.49 1.11 -4.41
N SER A 238 13.73 1.18 -4.87
CA SER A 238 14.91 1.42 -4.04
C SER A 238 15.08 2.90 -3.66
N TYR A 239 14.72 3.27 -2.41
CA TYR A 239 14.84 4.63 -1.87
C TYR A 239 15.51 4.66 -0.50
N LEU A 240 16.25 5.73 -0.22
CA LEU A 240 16.86 6.01 1.09
C LEU A 240 16.73 7.50 1.46
N PRO A 241 16.63 7.84 2.77
CA PRO A 241 16.47 9.22 3.20
C PRO A 241 17.73 10.04 2.89
N GLU A 242 17.55 11.27 2.41
CA GLU A 242 18.67 12.18 2.18
C GLU A 242 19.37 12.51 3.51
N PRO A 243 20.68 12.23 3.65
CA PRO A 243 21.35 12.29 4.95
C PRO A 243 21.61 13.72 5.44
N GLU A 244 21.80 14.67 4.52
CA GLU A 244 22.12 16.07 4.84
C GLU A 244 21.24 17.03 4.04
N PRO A 245 20.90 18.21 4.58
CA PRO A 245 20.18 19.22 3.83
C PRO A 245 20.95 19.65 2.58
N PRO A 246 20.27 19.88 1.44
CA PRO A 246 20.94 20.38 0.25
C PRO A 246 21.55 21.77 0.52
N PHE A 247 22.77 22.00 0.02
CA PHE A 247 23.52 23.25 0.23
C PHE A 247 22.75 24.51 -0.23
N GLN A 248 21.81 24.36 -1.17
CA GLN A 248 20.83 25.39 -1.50
C GLN A 248 19.43 24.90 -1.15
N PRO A 249 18.57 25.76 -0.57
CA PRO A 249 17.17 25.45 -0.38
C PRO A 249 16.57 25.00 -1.71
N ASN A 250 15.96 23.83 -1.73
CA ASN A 250 15.47 23.23 -2.96
C ASN A 250 14.28 24.04 -3.50
N LYS A 251 14.52 24.96 -4.44
CA LYS A 251 13.45 25.71 -5.12
C LYS A 251 12.46 24.79 -5.84
N ASP A 252 12.90 23.59 -6.23
CA ASP A 252 12.08 22.59 -6.90
C ASP A 252 11.34 21.65 -5.92
N ALA A 253 11.64 21.69 -4.61
CA ALA A 253 10.89 20.93 -3.58
C ALA A 253 9.48 21.48 -3.35
N TYR A 254 9.24 22.74 -3.74
CA TYR A 254 7.99 23.45 -3.47
C TYR A 254 7.30 23.90 -4.77
N GLY A 255 7.65 23.27 -5.90
CA GLY A 255 7.04 23.54 -7.19
C GLY A 255 5.80 22.66 -7.46
N PRO A 256 4.95 23.06 -8.43
CA PRO A 256 3.80 22.24 -8.86
C PRO A 256 4.17 20.82 -9.30
N LYS A 257 5.42 20.64 -9.76
CA LYS A 257 5.95 19.36 -10.25
C LYS A 257 6.82 18.62 -9.22
N ALA A 258 6.91 19.12 -7.98
CA ALA A 258 7.81 18.61 -6.96
C ALA A 258 7.55 17.15 -6.57
N TRP A 259 6.33 16.65 -6.81
CA TRP A 259 5.92 15.29 -6.47
C TRP A 259 6.60 14.20 -7.32
N ARG A 260 7.10 14.55 -8.52
CA ARG A 260 7.70 13.59 -9.46
C ARG A 260 8.98 12.99 -8.92
N ALA A 261 9.08 11.67 -9.00
CA ALA A 261 10.27 10.93 -8.62
C ALA A 261 11.44 11.20 -9.59
N SER A 262 11.16 11.41 -10.88
CA SER A 262 12.18 11.69 -11.90
C SER A 262 12.97 12.98 -11.64
N ALA A 263 12.39 13.93 -10.90
CA ALA A 263 13.01 15.18 -10.51
C ALA A 263 14.01 15.03 -9.34
N LEU A 264 14.01 13.88 -8.66
CA LEU A 264 14.91 13.63 -7.54
C LEU A 264 16.33 13.29 -8.03
N PRO A 265 17.38 13.83 -7.38
CA PRO A 265 18.73 13.38 -7.62
C PRO A 265 18.88 11.92 -7.17
N THR A 266 19.74 11.17 -7.83
CA THR A 266 20.12 9.82 -7.39
C THR A 266 20.82 9.88 -6.04
N TYR A 267 20.49 8.94 -5.15
CA TYR A 267 21.22 8.76 -3.91
C TYR A 267 22.69 8.46 -4.22
N LYS A 268 23.61 9.24 -3.64
CA LYS A 268 25.05 9.01 -3.79
C LYS A 268 25.52 8.12 -2.66
N LEU A 269 25.68 6.83 -2.94
CA LEU A 269 26.48 5.95 -2.09
C LEU A 269 27.92 6.45 -2.15
N GLU A 270 28.52 6.79 -1.00
CA GLU A 270 29.95 7.11 -0.97
C GLU A 270 30.74 5.93 -1.52
N ILE A 271 31.85 6.19 -2.24
CA ILE A 271 32.64 5.13 -2.88
C ILE A 271 33.21 4.22 -1.78
N GLY A 272 32.71 2.98 -1.71
CA GLY A 272 33.05 2.01 -0.67
C GLY A 272 32.10 1.99 0.54
N GLY A 273 31.12 2.89 0.59
CA GLY A 273 30.04 2.87 1.57
C GLY A 273 29.04 1.76 1.26
N LYS A 274 28.72 0.98 2.29
CA LYS A 274 27.64 0.00 2.26
C LYS A 274 26.32 0.68 2.60
N VAL A 275 25.20 0.13 2.16
CA VAL A 275 23.89 0.53 2.70
C VAL A 275 23.81 0.24 4.22
N GLU A 276 24.66 -0.66 4.71
CA GLU A 276 24.92 -0.92 6.12
C GLU A 276 25.57 0.27 6.87
N ASP A 277 26.24 1.20 6.17
CA ASP A 277 26.95 2.36 6.75
C ASP A 277 26.05 3.59 6.94
N PHE A 278 24.80 3.51 6.48
CA PHE A 278 23.77 4.41 6.98
C PHE A 278 23.75 4.28 8.50
N PRO A 279 23.49 5.34 9.26
CA PRO A 279 23.28 5.18 10.67
C PRO A 279 22.09 4.23 10.86
N ASN A 280 22.39 2.95 11.11
CA ASN A 280 21.87 2.30 12.28
C ASN A 280 22.06 3.33 13.39
N THR A 281 21.02 4.11 13.64
CA THR A 281 20.90 5.04 14.76
C THR A 281 20.83 4.28 16.09
N GLU A 282 21.65 3.24 16.23
CA GLU A 282 22.04 2.65 17.50
C GLU A 282 22.94 3.61 18.31
N LYS A 283 23.44 4.71 17.70
CA LYS A 283 24.31 5.70 18.37
C LYS A 283 23.61 6.61 19.39
N SER A 284 22.40 6.29 19.85
CA SER A 284 21.78 6.94 21.00
C SER A 284 21.27 5.95 22.05
N GLY A 285 22.13 5.03 22.53
CA GLY A 285 21.96 4.38 23.84
C GLY A 285 20.67 3.59 24.10
N ALA A 286 19.87 3.30 23.07
CA ALA A 286 18.62 2.55 23.18
C ALA A 286 18.88 1.08 22.83
N ALA A 287 19.12 0.29 23.89
CA ALA A 287 19.04 -1.17 24.03
C ALA A 287 19.32 -2.09 22.81
N GLU A 288 20.23 -3.05 23.01
CA GLU A 288 20.58 -4.21 22.14
C GLU A 288 19.41 -5.14 21.70
N HIS A 289 18.15 -4.74 21.88
CA HIS A 289 16.96 -5.52 21.51
C HIS A 289 15.99 -4.76 20.60
N ALA A 290 16.43 -3.66 20.00
CA ALA A 290 15.60 -2.93 19.06
C ALA A 290 15.74 -3.55 17.63
N PRO A 291 14.64 -3.94 16.96
CA PRO A 291 14.69 -4.48 15.60
C PRO A 291 15.12 -3.39 14.63
N VAL A 292 15.88 -3.78 13.59
CA VAL A 292 16.33 -2.88 12.51
C VAL A 292 15.14 -2.00 12.10
N GLY A 293 15.37 -0.70 12.32
CA GLY A 293 14.56 0.52 12.16
C GLY A 293 13.21 0.66 12.84
N SER A 294 13.00 0.02 13.99
CA SER A 294 12.29 0.70 15.10
C SER A 294 13.19 1.79 15.75
N ILE A 295 14.14 2.38 15.00
CA ILE A 295 15.33 3.05 15.54
C ILE A 295 15.75 4.12 14.53
N GLY A 296 15.58 5.41 14.88
CA GLY A 296 16.20 6.54 14.18
C GLY A 296 15.31 7.75 13.97
N ALA A 297 15.76 8.90 14.47
CA ALA A 297 15.18 10.20 14.17
C ALA A 297 15.31 10.51 12.67
N ALA A 298 14.36 11.27 12.13
CA ALA A 298 14.50 11.86 10.80
C ALA A 298 15.85 12.61 10.69
N PRO A 299 16.57 12.52 9.54
CA PRO A 299 17.86 13.20 9.38
C PRO A 299 17.78 14.70 9.64
N TYR A 300 16.70 15.32 9.16
CA TYR A 300 16.31 16.70 9.41
C TYR A 300 14.83 16.89 9.02
N ALA A 301 14.22 17.98 9.46
CA ALA A 301 12.83 18.28 9.14
C ALA A 301 12.65 18.55 7.63
N ASN A 302 11.57 18.02 7.06
CA ASN A 302 11.23 18.08 5.64
C ASN A 302 12.34 17.51 4.72
N HIS A 303 12.94 16.39 5.13
CA HIS A 303 13.94 15.69 4.33
C HIS A 303 13.30 14.91 3.17
N ARG A 304 14.09 14.71 2.11
CA ARG A 304 13.69 13.92 0.94
C ARG A 304 14.08 12.45 1.11
N TRP A 305 13.50 11.59 0.28
CA TRP A 305 14.03 10.27 0.00
C TRP A 305 14.50 10.23 -1.44
N LEU A 306 15.73 9.78 -1.64
CA LEU A 306 16.37 9.77 -2.95
C LEU A 306 16.36 8.36 -3.54
N PRO A 307 16.07 8.21 -4.84
CA PRO A 307 16.13 6.91 -5.50
C PRO A 307 17.57 6.45 -5.65
N LEU A 308 17.85 5.17 -5.37
CA LEU A 308 19.14 4.54 -5.64
C LEU A 308 19.33 4.27 -7.14
N ARG A 309 18.24 4.06 -7.88
CA ARG A 309 18.18 3.72 -9.31
C ARG A 309 18.87 2.39 -9.69
N ASP A 310 19.36 1.66 -8.70
CA ASP A 310 19.83 0.28 -8.83
C ASP A 310 18.92 -0.61 -7.98
N GLU A 311 17.95 -1.24 -8.63
CA GLU A 311 16.97 -2.12 -7.98
C GLU A 311 17.61 -3.38 -7.38
N SER A 312 18.87 -3.71 -7.71
CA SER A 312 19.57 -4.80 -7.02
C SER A 312 19.85 -4.49 -5.54
N LEU A 313 19.79 -3.21 -5.15
CA LEU A 313 19.95 -2.74 -3.78
C LEU A 313 18.64 -2.70 -2.99
N LEU A 314 17.51 -3.04 -3.60
CA LEU A 314 16.21 -3.08 -2.89
C LEU A 314 16.24 -3.95 -1.61
N PRO A 315 16.92 -5.11 -1.56
CA PRO A 315 17.06 -5.91 -0.33
C PRO A 315 17.80 -5.20 0.81
N GLU A 316 18.55 -4.12 0.52
CA GLU A 316 19.30 -3.35 1.49
C GLU A 316 18.50 -2.14 2.04
N THR A 317 17.32 -1.86 1.47
CA THR A 317 16.48 -0.73 1.86
C THR A 317 15.48 -1.10 2.96
N PRO A 318 14.89 -0.12 3.68
CA PRO A 318 13.97 -0.39 4.80
C PRO A 318 12.85 -1.39 4.50
N ILE A 319 12.28 -1.39 3.29
CA ILE A 319 11.19 -2.29 2.89
C ILE A 319 11.57 -3.76 3.05
N ALA A 320 12.85 -4.14 2.97
CA ALA A 320 13.29 -5.52 3.12
C ALA A 320 12.91 -6.15 4.47
N HIS A 321 12.63 -5.32 5.47
CA HIS A 321 12.23 -5.73 6.82
C HIS A 321 10.73 -5.76 7.06
N THR A 322 9.91 -5.42 6.06
CA THR A 322 8.45 -5.55 6.18
C THR A 322 8.08 -7.02 6.36
N GLU A 323 6.96 -7.30 7.02
CA GLU A 323 6.41 -8.64 7.22
C GLU A 323 4.91 -8.66 6.90
N TYR A 324 4.37 -9.84 6.64
CA TYR A 324 2.92 -10.03 6.52
C TYR A 324 2.30 -10.16 7.93
N LEU A 325 2.40 -9.09 8.74
CA LEU A 325 1.97 -9.06 10.14
C LEU A 325 1.31 -7.72 10.49
N PRO A 326 0.09 -7.69 11.06
CA PRO A 326 -0.64 -6.45 11.37
C PRO A 326 0.07 -5.51 12.36
N ASP A 327 0.91 -6.06 13.24
CA ASP A 327 1.70 -5.35 14.26
C ASP A 327 3.22 -5.47 14.00
N GLY A 328 3.59 -5.79 12.75
CA GLY A 328 4.96 -5.96 12.29
C GLY A 328 5.74 -4.65 12.10
N GLN A 329 6.92 -4.74 11.50
CA GLN A 329 7.78 -3.60 11.18
C GLN A 329 7.13 -2.66 10.16
N GLY A 330 6.29 -3.17 9.25
CA GLY A 330 5.53 -2.32 8.33
C GLY A 330 4.63 -1.30 9.06
N TRP A 331 4.09 -1.69 10.22
CA TRP A 331 3.34 -0.79 11.10
C TRP A 331 4.25 0.13 11.92
N LYS A 332 5.35 -0.41 12.48
CA LYS A 332 6.23 0.31 13.43
C LYS A 332 7.21 1.28 12.80
N ARG A 333 7.74 0.97 11.61
CA ARG A 333 8.88 1.70 11.03
C ARG A 333 8.40 2.76 10.04
N TRP A 334 8.52 4.03 10.42
CA TRP A 334 8.20 5.16 9.53
C TRP A 334 8.99 5.08 8.21
N ALA A 335 10.25 4.62 8.26
CA ALA A 335 11.12 4.44 7.10
C ALA A 335 10.54 3.49 6.03
N ILE A 336 9.81 2.45 6.45
CA ILE A 336 9.12 1.54 5.52
C ILE A 336 7.95 2.29 4.86
N GLY A 337 7.14 2.98 5.64
CA GLY A 337 6.04 3.80 5.13
C GLY A 337 6.53 4.83 4.12
N ALA A 338 7.57 5.60 4.47
CA ALA A 338 8.15 6.61 3.59
C ALA A 338 8.61 6.02 2.25
N GLN A 339 9.34 4.89 2.27
CA GLN A 339 9.76 4.20 1.05
C GLN A 339 8.55 3.74 0.20
N GLN A 340 7.48 3.23 0.82
CA GLN A 340 6.26 2.84 0.10
C GLN A 340 5.57 4.03 -0.58
N HIS A 341 5.49 5.18 0.10
CA HIS A 341 4.92 6.40 -0.46
C HIS A 341 5.73 6.94 -1.65
N TYR A 342 7.06 7.01 -1.53
CA TYR A 342 7.92 7.41 -2.65
C TYR A 342 7.79 6.47 -3.84
N SER A 343 7.68 5.16 -3.57
CA SER A 343 7.46 4.18 -4.62
C SER A 343 6.10 4.35 -5.31
N LEU A 344 5.05 4.72 -4.56
CA LEU A 344 3.75 5.05 -5.14
C LEU A 344 3.87 6.28 -6.06
N LEU A 345 4.53 7.35 -5.62
CA LEU A 345 4.71 8.56 -6.45
C LEU A 345 5.47 8.24 -7.75
N GLU A 346 6.49 7.40 -7.69
CA GLU A 346 7.19 6.93 -8.90
C GLU A 346 6.29 6.08 -9.80
N ASN A 347 5.49 5.17 -9.24
CA ASN A 347 4.56 4.37 -10.02
C ASN A 347 3.43 5.21 -10.63
N LEU A 348 2.99 6.27 -9.96
CA LEU A 348 2.03 7.24 -10.51
C LEU A 348 2.62 8.00 -11.69
N GLU A 349 3.87 8.46 -11.56
CA GLU A 349 4.57 9.14 -12.65
C GLU A 349 4.75 8.25 -13.89
N ASN A 350 5.03 6.96 -13.67
CA ASN A 350 5.34 5.99 -14.72
C ASN A 350 4.12 5.20 -15.24
N ASP A 351 2.91 5.48 -14.77
CA ASP A 351 1.68 4.73 -15.09
C ASP A 351 1.78 3.22 -14.78
N GLN A 352 2.31 2.89 -13.60
CA GLN A 352 2.62 1.53 -13.15
C GLN A 352 1.76 1.05 -11.97
N LEU A 353 0.55 1.59 -11.81
CA LEU A 353 -0.35 1.18 -10.73
C LEU A 353 -0.74 -0.31 -10.78
N HIS A 354 -0.66 -0.94 -11.95
CA HIS A 354 -0.91 -2.36 -12.13
C HIS A 354 -0.02 -3.27 -11.26
N LYS A 355 1.13 -2.78 -10.79
CA LYS A 355 2.02 -3.51 -9.88
C LYS A 355 1.41 -3.76 -8.50
N TYR A 356 0.41 -2.97 -8.10
CA TYR A 356 -0.28 -3.10 -6.83
C TYR A 356 -1.50 -4.02 -6.90
N TYR A 357 -1.89 -4.48 -8.09
CA TYR A 357 -3.10 -5.29 -8.29
C TYR A 357 -2.81 -6.75 -7.97
N ILE A 358 -3.66 -7.36 -7.15
CA ILE A 358 -3.48 -8.70 -6.61
C ILE A 358 -4.78 -9.49 -6.78
N GLY A 359 -4.65 -10.74 -7.22
CA GLY A 359 -5.80 -11.61 -7.49
C GLY A 359 -6.35 -11.43 -8.91
N GLU A 360 -7.05 -12.45 -9.40
CA GLU A 360 -7.57 -12.49 -10.78
C GLU A 360 -8.61 -11.39 -11.04
N ASP A 361 -9.49 -11.14 -10.05
CA ASP A 361 -10.53 -10.09 -10.09
C ASP A 361 -10.17 -8.86 -9.24
N GLY A 362 -8.88 -8.72 -8.87
CA GLY A 362 -8.43 -7.68 -7.95
C GLY A 362 -8.83 -7.93 -6.49
N ILE A 363 -9.41 -9.08 -6.14
CA ILE A 363 -9.87 -9.39 -4.78
C ILE A 363 -8.81 -10.16 -4.00
N TRP A 364 -8.47 -9.64 -2.82
CA TRP A 364 -7.63 -10.28 -1.83
C TRP A 364 -8.42 -10.52 -0.54
N ASN A 365 -8.74 -11.78 -0.24
CA ASN A 365 -9.52 -12.12 0.93
C ASN A 365 -8.63 -12.25 2.18
N MET A 366 -8.78 -11.31 3.11
CA MET A 366 -8.05 -11.28 4.40
C MET A 366 -8.61 -12.26 5.43
N ARG A 367 -9.69 -12.97 5.09
CA ARG A 367 -10.44 -13.89 5.96
C ARG A 367 -10.90 -13.17 7.23
N TYR A 368 -10.29 -13.52 8.37
CA TYR A 368 -10.53 -12.90 9.67
C TYR A 368 -9.23 -12.39 10.28
N ASP A 369 -8.25 -12.09 9.44
CA ASP A 369 -6.98 -11.51 9.85
C ASP A 369 -7.16 -10.00 10.00
N ARG A 370 -6.54 -9.44 11.04
CA ARG A 370 -6.59 -8.00 11.28
C ARG A 370 -5.97 -7.26 10.09
N THR A 371 -6.64 -6.24 9.61
CA THR A 371 -6.13 -5.39 8.52
C THR A 371 -6.55 -3.94 8.75
N ASN A 372 -5.92 -3.04 8.01
CA ASN A 372 -6.21 -1.63 8.03
C ASN A 372 -7.64 -1.34 7.51
N VAL A 373 -8.35 -0.40 8.12
CA VAL A 373 -9.76 -0.06 7.79
C VAL A 373 -9.94 1.43 7.44
N ASN A 374 -8.86 2.07 6.96
CA ASN A 374 -8.84 3.51 6.70
C ASN A 374 -9.69 3.94 5.49
N LEU A 375 -9.98 3.03 4.55
CA LEU A 375 -10.93 3.24 3.46
C LEU A 375 -11.68 1.93 3.16
N LEU A 376 -12.99 1.91 3.36
CA LEU A 376 -13.83 0.74 3.08
C LEU A 376 -15.27 1.12 2.73
N ALA A 377 -15.97 0.23 2.05
CA ALA A 377 -17.41 0.26 1.87
C ALA A 377 -18.08 -0.82 2.72
N ILE A 378 -19.20 -0.48 3.35
CA ILE A 378 -19.98 -1.36 4.23
C ILE A 378 -21.46 -0.95 4.23
N TRP A 379 -22.36 -1.92 4.43
CA TRP A 379 -23.78 -1.64 4.60
C TRP A 379 -24.11 -1.17 6.02
N GLY A 380 -24.93 -0.13 6.13
CA GLY A 380 -25.39 0.36 7.43
C GLY A 380 -26.12 -0.72 8.23
N ASN A 381 -26.95 -1.53 7.57
CA ASN A 381 -27.68 -2.65 8.17
C ASN A 381 -26.72 -3.63 8.84
N ASP A 382 -25.61 -3.97 8.19
CA ASP A 382 -24.64 -4.94 8.72
C ASP A 382 -23.92 -4.40 9.96
N ILE A 383 -23.72 -3.08 10.08
CA ILE A 383 -23.19 -2.47 11.29
C ILE A 383 -24.25 -2.46 12.40
N LEU A 384 -25.42 -1.89 12.12
CA LEU A 384 -26.49 -1.69 13.10
C LEU A 384 -26.98 -3.03 13.68
N ASP A 385 -27.05 -4.09 12.87
CA ASP A 385 -27.40 -5.44 13.33
C ASP A 385 -26.36 -6.08 14.25
N ASN A 386 -25.15 -5.52 14.31
CA ASN A 386 -24.09 -6.02 15.15
C ASN A 386 -23.74 -5.08 16.32
N LEU A 387 -24.47 -3.98 16.51
CA LEU A 387 -24.36 -3.12 17.69
C LEU A 387 -25.06 -3.73 18.93
N PRO A 388 -24.63 -3.38 20.16
CA PRO A 388 -23.31 -2.79 20.46
C PRO A 388 -22.20 -3.84 20.34
N PHE A 389 -20.97 -3.38 20.22
CA PHE A 389 -19.73 -4.15 20.31
C PHE A 389 -18.86 -3.64 21.46
N GLU A 390 -17.89 -4.43 21.90
CA GLU A 390 -16.98 -4.04 22.99
C GLU A 390 -15.62 -3.71 22.38
N GLY A 391 -14.99 -2.61 22.81
CA GLY A 391 -13.62 -2.26 22.39
C GLY A 391 -13.48 -0.89 21.72
N ALA A 392 -12.25 -0.41 21.67
CA ALA A 392 -11.86 0.91 21.14
C ALA A 392 -10.88 0.82 19.95
N ASP A 393 -10.68 -0.38 19.37
CA ASP A 393 -9.83 -0.62 18.20
C ASP A 393 -10.75 -0.94 17.01
N ASP A 394 -10.99 0.05 16.15
CA ASP A 394 -11.91 -0.08 15.01
C ASP A 394 -11.36 -1.01 13.94
N GLU A 395 -10.03 -1.07 13.73
CA GLU A 395 -9.41 -2.08 12.87
C GLU A 395 -9.77 -3.48 13.36
N GLN A 396 -9.49 -3.80 14.63
CA GLN A 396 -9.78 -5.12 15.19
C GLN A 396 -11.28 -5.44 15.10
N LEU A 397 -12.12 -4.46 15.42
CA LEU A 397 -13.56 -4.61 15.40
C LEU A 397 -14.09 -4.94 13.99
N ILE A 398 -13.80 -4.08 13.00
CA ILE A 398 -14.35 -4.19 11.65
C ILE A 398 -13.66 -5.30 10.88
N SER A 399 -12.34 -5.46 11.03
CA SER A 399 -11.59 -6.46 10.28
C SER A 399 -11.80 -7.90 10.79
N VAL A 400 -12.11 -8.08 12.09
CA VAL A 400 -12.14 -9.40 12.72
C VAL A 400 -13.46 -9.71 13.43
N GLU A 401 -13.92 -8.84 14.32
CA GLU A 401 -14.97 -9.18 15.28
C GLU A 401 -16.39 -9.14 14.69
N LEU A 402 -16.75 -8.04 14.03
CA LEU A 402 -18.05 -7.89 13.36
C LEU A 402 -18.25 -8.93 12.24
N PRO A 403 -17.27 -9.19 11.35
CA PRO A 403 -17.29 -10.32 10.41
C PRO A 403 -17.67 -11.67 11.07
N ARG A 404 -17.05 -11.99 12.21
CA ARG A 404 -17.31 -13.24 12.95
C ARG A 404 -18.68 -13.25 13.60
N LYS A 405 -19.12 -12.13 14.18
CA LYS A 405 -20.44 -11.98 14.82
C LYS A 405 -21.56 -12.07 13.78
N HIS A 406 -21.42 -11.36 12.67
CA HIS A 406 -22.33 -11.37 11.54
C HIS A 406 -22.52 -12.78 10.98
N ARG A 407 -21.44 -13.52 10.74
CA ARG A 407 -21.49 -14.93 10.31
C ARG A 407 -22.30 -15.80 11.29
N ARG A 408 -22.05 -15.67 12.60
CA ARG A 408 -22.76 -16.46 13.63
C ARG A 408 -24.25 -16.14 13.66
N ARG A 409 -24.63 -14.87 13.48
CA ARG A 409 -26.03 -14.43 13.41
C ARG A 409 -26.72 -14.98 12.17
N LYS A 410 -26.10 -14.86 10.99
CA LYS A 410 -26.59 -15.50 9.75
C LYS A 410 -26.78 -17.00 9.97
N GLN A 411 -25.78 -17.73 10.49
CA GLN A 411 -25.92 -19.16 10.78
C GLN A 411 -27.08 -19.52 11.74
N ARG A 412 -27.33 -18.71 12.78
CA ARG A 412 -28.44 -18.96 13.74
C ARG A 412 -29.82 -18.73 13.15
N LEU A 413 -30.01 -17.73 12.29
CA LEU A 413 -31.29 -17.50 11.60
C LEU A 413 -31.62 -18.63 10.63
N THR A 414 -30.61 -19.39 10.22
CA THR A 414 -30.69 -20.32 9.09
C THR A 414 -30.97 -21.77 9.46
N THR A 415 -30.82 -22.12 10.74
CA THR A 415 -31.32 -23.40 11.25
C THR A 415 -32.85 -23.53 11.16
N GLN A 416 -33.56 -22.45 10.83
CA GLN A 416 -35.01 -22.43 10.59
C GLN A 416 -35.41 -22.48 9.10
N LEU A 417 -34.51 -22.19 8.15
CA LEU A 417 -34.81 -22.14 6.72
C LEU A 417 -33.69 -22.83 5.92
N SER A 418 -33.97 -24.05 5.47
CA SER A 418 -33.08 -24.81 4.59
C SER A 418 -32.86 -24.08 3.27
N ASN A 419 -31.76 -23.36 3.11
CA ASN A 419 -31.29 -23.00 1.77
C ASN A 419 -29.77 -22.78 1.71
N ARG A 420 -29.23 -23.21 0.57
CA ARG A 420 -27.80 -23.36 0.25
C ARG A 420 -27.02 -22.03 0.15
N LEU A 421 -27.68 -20.87 0.30
CA LEU A 421 -27.06 -19.54 0.33
C LEU A 421 -26.39 -19.19 1.68
N LEU A 422 -26.53 -20.05 2.69
CA LEU A 422 -26.37 -19.67 4.10
C LEU A 422 -25.04 -20.13 4.73
N THR A 423 -24.11 -20.62 3.91
CA THR A 423 -22.73 -20.99 4.29
C THR A 423 -21.69 -19.98 3.81
N MET A 424 -22.09 -18.81 3.30
CA MET A 424 -21.15 -17.86 2.74
C MET A 424 -20.28 -17.22 3.84
N PRO A 425 -18.97 -17.07 3.64
CA PRO A 425 -18.10 -16.38 4.58
C PRO A 425 -18.50 -14.90 4.66
N SER A 426 -18.76 -14.40 5.87
CA SER A 426 -18.87 -12.95 6.13
C SER A 426 -17.49 -12.37 6.41
N GLU A 427 -16.58 -12.56 5.48
CA GLU A 427 -15.19 -12.10 5.58
C GLU A 427 -15.06 -10.71 4.96
N ASN A 428 -13.96 -10.02 5.27
CA ASN A 428 -13.63 -8.77 4.58
C ASN A 428 -12.81 -9.06 3.33
N LEU A 429 -13.17 -8.37 2.26
CA LEU A 429 -12.44 -8.43 1.01
C LEU A 429 -11.59 -7.17 0.89
N VAL A 430 -10.35 -7.31 0.43
CA VAL A 430 -9.54 -6.18 -0.01
C VAL A 430 -9.66 -6.08 -1.52
N GLN A 431 -10.11 -4.94 -2.03
CA GLN A 431 -10.20 -4.64 -3.45
C GLN A 431 -8.96 -3.88 -3.91
N THR A 432 -8.07 -4.58 -4.59
CA THR A 432 -6.74 -4.07 -4.97
C THR A 432 -6.76 -3.12 -6.16
N HIS A 433 -7.84 -3.09 -6.94
CA HIS A 433 -8.09 -2.05 -7.94
C HIS A 433 -8.59 -0.73 -7.30
N ALA A 434 -9.01 -0.76 -6.03
CA ALA A 434 -9.29 0.42 -5.23
C ALA A 434 -8.08 0.75 -4.35
N LEU A 435 -7.12 1.49 -4.90
CA LEU A 435 -5.90 1.88 -4.18
C LEU A 435 -6.10 3.20 -3.42
N THR A 436 -5.48 3.30 -2.25
CA THR A 436 -5.38 4.53 -1.45
C THR A 436 -4.04 4.59 -0.72
N ALA A 437 -3.58 5.79 -0.33
CA ALA A 437 -2.36 5.97 0.45
C ALA A 437 -2.70 6.51 1.83
N HIS A 438 -2.41 5.69 2.85
CA HIS A 438 -2.54 6.05 4.26
C HIS A 438 -1.22 6.64 4.75
N PHE A 439 -1.23 7.87 5.27
CA PHE A 439 0.00 8.63 5.46
C PHE A 439 0.88 8.10 6.60
N SER A 440 0.33 7.85 7.78
CA SER A 440 1.16 7.50 8.95
C SER A 440 0.35 6.78 10.01
N PHE A 441 0.89 5.71 10.57
CA PHE A 441 0.38 5.21 11.85
C PHE A 441 0.79 6.15 12.99
N ALA A 442 0.04 6.14 14.10
CA ALA A 442 0.39 6.92 15.30
C ALA A 442 1.81 6.62 15.83
N VAL A 443 2.32 5.41 15.56
CA VAL A 443 3.69 4.98 15.92
C VAL A 443 4.77 5.37 14.90
N GLN A 444 4.40 6.10 13.84
CA GLN A 444 5.31 6.59 12.79
C GLN A 444 5.37 8.14 12.75
N PRO A 445 5.63 8.83 13.87
CA PRO A 445 5.57 10.30 13.91
C PRO A 445 6.58 10.98 12.97
N GLU A 446 7.71 10.35 12.66
CA GLU A 446 8.74 10.90 11.76
C GLU A 446 8.27 10.96 10.29
N MET A 447 7.14 10.35 9.92
CA MET A 447 6.53 10.56 8.60
C MET A 447 6.26 12.05 8.34
N TYR A 448 5.92 12.82 9.38
CA TYR A 448 5.68 14.26 9.29
C TYR A 448 6.96 15.09 9.09
N ASP A 449 8.13 14.49 9.32
CA ASP A 449 9.43 15.12 9.05
C ASP A 449 9.91 14.87 7.61
N THR A 450 9.16 14.13 6.80
CA THR A 450 9.43 13.98 5.35
C THR A 450 8.77 15.10 4.56
N ASP A 451 9.22 15.32 3.32
CA ASP A 451 8.55 16.23 2.38
C ASP A 451 7.29 15.63 1.70
N LEU A 452 6.84 14.44 2.11
CA LEU A 452 5.76 13.68 1.44
C LEU A 452 4.43 14.44 1.41
N LEU A 453 4.04 15.13 2.49
CA LEU A 453 2.80 15.93 2.47
C LEU A 453 2.87 17.02 1.40
N SER A 454 4.00 17.71 1.28
CA SER A 454 4.18 18.74 0.23
C SER A 454 4.18 18.12 -1.17
N ARG A 455 4.72 16.91 -1.35
CA ARG A 455 4.59 16.15 -2.60
C ARG A 455 3.14 15.78 -2.91
N TYR A 456 2.38 15.29 -1.93
CA TYR A 456 0.97 14.95 -2.12
C TYR A 456 0.11 16.18 -2.42
N ARG A 457 0.38 17.34 -1.79
CA ARG A 457 -0.24 18.62 -2.16
C ARG A 457 0.05 18.98 -3.62
N ALA A 458 1.31 18.88 -4.05
CA ALA A 458 1.70 19.17 -5.43
C ALA A 458 1.03 18.22 -6.43
N TYR A 459 0.97 16.92 -6.13
CA TYR A 459 0.24 15.94 -6.95
C TYR A 459 -1.25 16.27 -7.02
N ALA A 460 -1.90 16.52 -5.88
CA ALA A 460 -3.31 16.82 -5.82
C ALA A 460 -3.64 18.08 -6.64
N ASN A 461 -2.86 19.15 -6.48
CA ASN A 461 -3.00 20.38 -7.24
C ASN A 461 -2.90 20.17 -8.76
N GLU A 462 -1.95 19.34 -9.20
CA GLU A 462 -1.72 19.10 -10.62
C GLU A 462 -2.77 18.14 -11.23
N MET A 463 -3.17 17.09 -10.51
CA MET A 463 -3.91 15.96 -11.07
C MET A 463 -5.37 15.89 -10.63
N VAL A 464 -5.72 16.48 -9.49
CA VAL A 464 -6.98 16.19 -8.78
C VAL A 464 -7.80 17.44 -8.56
N CYS A 465 -7.25 18.46 -7.91
CA CYS A 465 -7.95 19.68 -7.55
C CYS A 465 -8.43 20.44 -8.80
N SER A 466 -9.57 21.09 -8.66
CA SER A 466 -10.06 22.09 -9.62
C SER A 466 -9.35 23.43 -9.40
N SER A 467 -9.55 24.40 -10.29
CA SER A 467 -8.91 25.71 -10.18
C SER A 467 -9.34 26.53 -8.96
N ASN A 468 -10.48 26.21 -8.36
CA ASN A 468 -11.10 26.92 -7.24
C ASN A 468 -10.84 26.29 -5.87
N ASN A 469 -10.18 25.13 -5.79
CA ASN A 469 -9.83 24.44 -4.54
C ASN A 469 -8.38 23.97 -4.52
N GLN A 470 -7.48 24.75 -5.15
CA GLN A 470 -6.04 24.49 -5.08
C GLN A 470 -5.52 24.67 -3.65
N ILE A 471 -4.65 23.77 -3.23
CA ILE A 471 -4.03 23.74 -1.92
C ILE A 471 -2.81 24.66 -1.93
N PRO A 472 -2.65 25.56 -0.95
CA PRO A 472 -1.42 26.35 -0.82
C PRO A 472 -0.20 25.43 -0.68
N ILE A 473 0.81 25.63 -1.54
CA ILE A 473 2.10 24.97 -1.38
C ILE A 473 2.86 25.71 -0.27
N ARG A 474 3.24 24.98 0.78
CA ARG A 474 3.89 25.51 1.99
C ARG A 474 5.35 25.08 2.06
#